data_AF-A0A9E3B441-F1
#
_entry.id   AF-A0A9E3B441-F1
#
_cell.length_a   1.000
_cell.length_b   1.000
_cell.length_c   1.000
_cell.angle_alpha   90.00
_cell.angle_beta   90.00
_cell.angle_gamma   90.00
#
_symmetry.space_group_name_H-M   'P 1'
#
loop_
_entity.id
_entity.type
_entity.pdbx_description
1 polymer ?
#
loop_
_entity_poly.entity_id
_entity_poly.type
_entity_poly.pdbx_seq_one_letter_code
_entity_poly.pdbx_strand_id
1 'polypeptide(L)' 'MRYGPGLLEEVLRRTDIVQLVGKRVKLTRRGQAFWGCCPFHKEKSPSFKVENGRRTFKCFGCGKGGDA' A
#
# COMPACT_ATOMS: atom_id res chain seq x y z
N MET A 1 21.11 2.83 15.66
CA MET A 1 21.43 2.03 14.46
C MET A 1 20.91 2.79 13.25
N ARG A 2 21.78 3.22 12.33
CA ARG A 2 21.40 3.85 11.05
C ARG A 2 21.72 2.86 9.94
N TYR A 3 20.73 2.47 9.16
CA TYR A 3 20.94 1.62 7.99
C TYR A 3 21.63 2.42 6.89
N GLY A 4 22.57 1.79 6.18
CA GLY A 4 23.22 2.43 5.03
C GLY A 4 22.22 2.66 3.88
N PRO A 5 22.42 3.70 3.05
CA PRO A 5 21.46 4.08 1.99
C PRO A 5 21.16 2.92 1.02
N GLY A 6 22.18 2.15 0.63
CA GLY A 6 22.00 1.01 -0.28
C GLY A 6 21.18 -0.15 0.30
N LEU A 7 21.18 -0.33 1.62
CA LEU A 7 20.34 -1.34 2.27
C LEU A 7 18.86 -0.94 2.22
N LEU A 8 18.57 0.35 2.43
CA LEU A 8 17.20 0.85 2.37
C LEU A 8 16.63 0.67 0.95
N GLU A 9 17.38 1.06 -0.07
CA GLU A 9 16.97 0.90 -1.47
C GLU A 9 16.75 -0.56 -1.86
N GLU A 10 17.60 -1.47 -1.40
CA GLU A 10 17.42 -2.91 -1.64
C GLU A 10 16.13 -3.42 -1.00
N VAL A 11 15.82 -3.01 0.23
CA VAL A 11 14.56 -3.37 0.91
C VAL A 11 13.36 -2.84 0.13
N LEU A 12 13.37 -1.56 -0.27
CA LEU A 12 12.30 -0.95 -1.06
C LEU A 12 12.14 -1.63 -2.43
N ARG A 13 13.23 -2.07 -3.05
CA ARG A 13 13.21 -2.76 -4.36
C ARG A 13 12.64 -4.17 -4.28
N ARG A 14 12.86 -4.87 -3.17
CA ARG A 14 12.38 -6.25 -2.95
C ARG A 14 10.98 -6.30 -2.33
N THR A 15 10.45 -5.17 -1.90
CA THR A 15 9.13 -5.09 -1.25
C THR A 15 8.04 -4.88 -2.29
N ASP A 16 7.13 -5.84 -2.41
CA ASP A 16 5.87 -5.65 -3.12
C ASP A 16 4.83 -5.05 -2.16
N ILE A 17 4.44 -3.80 -2.42
CA ILE A 17 3.49 -3.07 -1.56
C ILE A 17 2.11 -3.73 -1.54
N VAL A 18 1.68 -4.36 -2.65
CA VAL A 18 0.37 -5.02 -2.74
C VAL A 18 0.37 -6.26 -1.87
N GLN A 19 1.44 -7.06 -1.90
CA GLN A 19 1.57 -8.20 -1.00
C GLN A 19 1.68 -7.78 0.46
N LEU A 20 2.46 -6.73 0.75
CA LEU A 20 2.62 -6.21 2.10
C LEU A 20 1.28 -5.78 2.69
N VAL A 21 0.51 -4.98 1.95
CA VAL A 21 -0.80 -4.50 2.42
C VAL A 21 -1.85 -5.61 2.40
N GLY A 22 -1.77 -6.54 1.43
CA GLY A 22 -2.65 -7.69 1.31
C GLY A 22 -2.66 -8.61 2.55
N LYS A 23 -1.61 -8.56 3.38
CA LYS A 23 -1.57 -9.26 4.68
C LYS A 23 -2.60 -8.74 5.68
N ARG A 24 -3.02 -7.47 5.57
CA ARG A 24 -3.97 -6.82 6.49
C ARG A 24 -5.29 -6.45 5.84
N VAL A 25 -5.30 -6.21 4.54
CA VAL A 25 -6.45 -5.72 3.80
C VAL A 25 -6.79 -6.72 2.70
N LYS A 26 -8.06 -7.13 2.63
CA LYS A 26 -8.55 -7.87 1.45
C LYS A 26 -8.58 -6.92 0.26
N LEU A 27 -7.69 -7.15 -0.69
CA LEU A 27 -7.54 -6.34 -1.88
C LEU A 27 -8.12 -7.06 -3.11
N THR A 28 -8.85 -6.32 -3.92
CA THR A 28 -9.38 -6.76 -5.21
C THR A 28 -8.73 -5.96 -6.31
N ARG A 29 -8.22 -6.63 -7.36
CA ARG A 29 -7.62 -5.98 -8.52
C ARG A 29 -8.68 -5.23 -9.33
N ARG A 30 -8.42 -3.96 -9.65
CA ARG A 30 -9.22 -3.12 -10.56
C ARG A 30 -8.28 -2.41 -11.53
N GLY A 31 -8.16 -2.95 -12.74
CA GLY A 31 -7.17 -2.51 -13.73
C GLY A 31 -5.73 -2.75 -13.25
N GLN A 32 -4.95 -1.67 -13.18
CA GLN A 32 -3.56 -1.71 -12.70
C GLN A 32 -3.41 -1.49 -11.19
N ALA A 33 -4.50 -1.14 -10.51
CA ALA A 33 -4.52 -0.88 -9.07
C ALA A 33 -5.26 -1.98 -8.30
N PHE A 34 -5.06 -1.99 -7.00
CA PHE A 34 -5.73 -2.88 -6.05
C PHE A 34 -6.55 -2.04 -5.08
N TRP A 35 -7.75 -2.52 -4.75
CA TRP A 35 -8.70 -1.77 -3.94
C TRP A 35 -9.22 -2.60 -2.77
N GLY A 36 -9.43 -1.96 -1.62
CA GLY A 36 -10.01 -2.60 -0.44
C GLY A 36 -10.60 -1.58 0.54
N CYS A 37 -11.07 -2.06 1.69
CA CYS A 37 -11.44 -1.19 2.81
C CYS A 37 -10.19 -0.72 3.54
N CYS A 38 -10.16 0.55 3.95
CA CYS A 38 -9.02 1.14 4.61
C CYS A 38 -8.78 0.49 5.98
N PRO A 39 -7.53 0.11 6.31
CA PRO A 39 -7.19 -0.42 7.62
C PRO A 39 -7.12 0.66 8.70
N PHE A 40 -7.19 1.94 8.32
CA PHE A 40 -6.94 3.07 9.20
C PHE A 40 -8.20 3.78 9.71
N HIS A 41 -9.36 3.49 9.13
CA HIS A 41 -10.65 3.98 9.59
C HIS A 41 -11.72 2.96 9.26
N LYS A 42 -12.80 2.94 10.04
CA LYS A 42 -13.86 1.94 9.91
C LYS A 42 -14.82 2.36 8.80
N GLU A 43 -14.77 1.65 7.67
CA GLU A 43 -15.68 1.87 6.53
C GLU A 43 -16.24 0.55 5.99
N LYS A 44 -17.37 0.63 5.28
CA LYS A 44 -18.01 -0.52 4.62
C LYS A 44 -17.73 -0.57 3.11
N SER A 45 -17.44 0.58 2.50
CA SER A 45 -17.16 0.70 1.08
C SER A 45 -15.65 0.75 0.84
N PRO A 46 -15.13 0.16 -0.24
CA PRO A 46 -13.70 0.20 -0.51
C PRO A 46 -13.26 1.60 -0.96
N SER A 47 -12.48 2.30 -0.14
CA SER A 47 -11.86 3.60 -0.51
C SER A 47 -10.33 3.57 -0.53
N PHE A 48 -9.71 2.41 -0.27
CA PHE A 48 -8.27 2.25 -0.17
C PHE A 48 -7.69 1.69 -1.47
N LYS A 49 -6.89 2.50 -2.17
CA LYS A 49 -6.20 2.17 -3.43
C LYS A 49 -4.73 1.87 -3.17
N VAL A 50 -4.20 0.81 -3.77
CA VAL A 50 -2.78 0.45 -3.79
C VAL A 50 -2.33 0.30 -5.23
N GLU A 51 -1.22 0.92 -5.59
CA GLU A 51 -0.63 0.85 -6.93
C GLU A 51 0.77 0.26 -6.87
N ASN A 52 0.98 -0.93 -7.44
CA ASN A 52 2.30 -1.57 -7.40
C ASN A 52 3.34 -0.78 -8.24
N GLY A 53 2.94 -0.30 -9.42
CA GLY A 53 3.85 0.43 -10.31
C GLY A 53 4.35 1.74 -9.72
N ARG A 54 3.52 2.44 -8.94
CA ARG A 54 3.91 3.66 -8.21
C ARG A 54 4.44 3.39 -6.81
N ARG A 55 4.32 2.14 -6.32
CA ARG A 55 4.63 1.72 -4.94
C ARG A 55 3.98 2.62 -3.88
N THR A 56 2.72 2.99 -4.11
CA THR A 56 1.98 3.86 -3.19
C THR A 56 0.63 3.29 -2.80
N PHE A 57 0.12 3.76 -1.66
CA PHE A 57 -1.26 3.57 -1.25
C PHE A 57 -1.93 4.92 -0.94
N LYS A 58 -3.25 4.98 -1.12
CA LYS A 58 -4.06 6.13 -0.75
C LYS A 58 -5.48 5.71 -0.40
N CYS A 59 -5.98 6.21 0.72
CA CYS A 59 -7.37 6.13 1.11
C CYS A 59 -8.09 7.43 0.74
N PHE A 60 -9.15 7.31 -0.04
CA PHE A 60 -9.97 8.45 -0.44
C PHE A 60 -11.04 8.82 0.60
N GLY A 61 -11.35 7.94 1.55
CA GLY A 61 -12.29 8.24 2.65
C GLY A 61 -11.66 9.04 3.79
N CYS A 62 -10.42 8.73 4.18
CA CYS A 62 -9.75 9.37 5.32
C CYS A 62 -8.46 10.13 4.97
N GLY A 63 -8.11 10.21 3.68
CA GLY A 63 -6.95 10.98 3.18
C GLY A 63 -5.57 10.35 3.43
N LYS A 64 -5.47 9.29 4.24
CA LYS A 64 -4.19 8.63 4.53
C LYS A 64 -3.58 8.03 3.28
N GLY A 65 -2.29 8.28 3.08
CA GLY A 65 -1.52 7.73 1.97
C GLY A 65 -0.05 7.66 2.32
N GLY A 66 0.71 7.00 1.46
CA GLY A 66 2.15 6.83 1.62
C GLY A 66 2.72 5.87 0.58
N ASP A 67 4.01 5.64 0.70
CA ASP A 67 4.82 4.74 -0.09
C ASP A 67 5.40 3.61 0.79
N ALA A 68 6.01 2.62 0.14
CA ALA A 68 6.64 1.47 0.78
C ALA A 68 7.98 1.13 0.14
#